data_AF-A0A975FWN5-F1
#
_entry.id   AF-A0A975FWN5-F1
#
_cell.length_a   1.000
_cell.length_b   1.000
_cell.length_c   1.000
_cell.angle_alpha   90.00
_cell.angle_beta   90.00
_cell.angle_gamma   90.00
#
_symmetry.space_group_name_H-M   'P 1'
#
loop_
_entity.id
_entity.type
_entity.pdbx_description
1 polymer ?
#
loop_
_entity_poly.entity_id
_entity_poly.type
_entity_poly.pdbx_seq_one_letter_code
_entity_poly.pdbx_strand_id
1 'polypeptide(L)'
;MRQSVVVIAALAAVLAGPAAWAADPPDGAAVSPASQTEKVHSSLDQVFGPGQWRQTSGYRTRAQENALRRRGAGTVAVGQVSHHSLGGPDAPQAYDVVVPGMSQARAAIKLRQADAGFTRVLAEAAHGPEGPHLHIEPGAALAVGQAAAAEAAPPEPTIYLRIADGRRNPEIGSARHRRASRAP
;
A
#
# COMPACT_ATOMS: atom_id res chain seq x y z
N MET A 1 -23.37 -8.62 -51.74
CA MET A 1 -23.24 -9.97 -52.35
C MET A 1 -21.80 -10.40 -52.11
N ARG A 2 -21.44 -11.42 -51.34
CA ARG A 2 -22.01 -12.76 -51.21
C ARG A 2 -21.80 -13.29 -49.78
N GLN A 3 -22.83 -13.97 -49.30
CA GLN A 3 -22.83 -14.79 -48.09
C GLN A 3 -22.07 -16.10 -48.38
N SER A 4 -21.26 -16.56 -47.43
CA SER A 4 -20.83 -17.96 -47.39
C SER A 4 -21.23 -18.54 -46.04
N VAL A 5 -22.32 -19.28 -46.09
CA VAL A 5 -22.80 -20.22 -45.09
C VAL A 5 -22.04 -21.53 -45.29
N VAL A 6 -21.41 -22.10 -44.26
CA VAL A 6 -21.01 -23.51 -44.26
C VAL A 6 -21.47 -24.19 -42.98
N VAL A 7 -22.59 -24.87 -43.16
CA VAL A 7 -23.07 -26.16 -42.68
C VAL A 7 -22.30 -26.87 -41.55
N ILE A 8 -23.13 -27.25 -40.59
CA ILE A 8 -23.00 -28.10 -39.42
C ILE A 8 -22.50 -29.52 -39.76
N ALA A 9 -21.60 -30.05 -38.93
CA ALA A 9 -21.44 -31.50 -38.76
C ALA A 9 -21.56 -31.83 -37.26
N ALA A 10 -22.69 -32.42 -36.91
CA ALA A 10 -22.88 -33.13 -35.64
C ALA A 10 -22.21 -34.50 -35.74
N LEU A 11 -21.54 -34.96 -34.69
CA LEU A 11 -21.41 -36.39 -34.43
C LEU A 11 -21.35 -36.70 -32.94
N ALA A 12 -21.89 -37.88 -32.67
CA ALA A 12 -22.45 -38.42 -31.46
C ALA A 12 -21.49 -38.67 -30.29
N ALA A 13 -22.15 -38.87 -29.14
CA ALA A 13 -21.64 -39.16 -27.83
C ALA A 13 -20.84 -40.47 -27.71
N VAL A 14 -19.92 -40.48 -26.74
CA VAL A 14 -19.46 -41.70 -26.06
C VAL A 14 -19.84 -41.58 -24.58
N LEU A 15 -20.74 -42.46 -24.18
CA LEU A 15 -21.07 -42.81 -22.80
C LEU A 15 -19.99 -43.78 -22.28
N ALA A 16 -19.25 -43.38 -21.24
CA ALA A 16 -18.65 -44.28 -20.25
C ALA A 16 -18.01 -43.43 -19.14
N GLY A 17 -18.72 -43.28 -18.02
CA GLY A 17 -18.13 -42.71 -16.81
C GLY A 17 -17.20 -43.72 -16.13
N PRO A 18 -16.12 -43.27 -15.49
CA PRO A 18 -15.74 -43.82 -14.21
C PRO A 18 -16.58 -43.11 -13.14
N ALA A 19 -17.23 -43.88 -12.27
CA ALA A 19 -17.67 -43.40 -10.97
C ALA A 19 -16.44 -42.79 -10.30
N ALA A 20 -16.34 -41.47 -10.35
CA ALA A 20 -15.35 -40.73 -9.58
C ALA A 20 -15.68 -41.05 -8.13
N TRP A 21 -14.81 -41.84 -7.49
CA TRP A 21 -14.75 -41.89 -6.05
C TRP A 21 -14.80 -40.44 -5.57
N ALA A 22 -15.90 -40.11 -4.90
CA ALA A 22 -15.94 -38.99 -3.99
C ALA A 22 -14.90 -39.29 -2.91
N ALA A 23 -13.65 -38.97 -3.21
CA ALA A 23 -12.68 -38.73 -2.17
C ALA A 23 -13.25 -37.54 -1.41
N ASP A 24 -13.67 -37.78 -0.16
CA ASP A 24 -13.87 -36.69 0.78
C ASP A 24 -12.66 -35.77 0.65
N PRO A 25 -12.85 -34.46 0.39
CA PRO A 25 -11.74 -33.54 0.43
C PRO A 25 -11.08 -33.74 1.80
N PRO A 26 -9.74 -33.90 1.87
CA PRO A 26 -9.08 -34.18 3.14
C PRO A 26 -9.50 -33.12 4.15
N ASP A 27 -10.26 -33.55 5.16
CA ASP A 27 -10.67 -32.73 6.29
C ASP A 27 -9.41 -32.09 6.87
N GLY A 28 -9.26 -30.78 6.69
CA GLY A 28 -8.20 -30.02 7.35
C GLY A 28 -7.01 -29.60 6.50
N ALA A 29 -7.16 -29.38 5.18
CA ALA A 29 -6.26 -28.45 4.51
C ALA A 29 -6.40 -27.07 5.17
N ALA A 30 -5.54 -26.79 6.15
CA ALA A 30 -5.52 -25.53 6.88
C ALA A 30 -5.38 -24.41 5.86
N VAL A 31 -6.45 -23.64 5.67
CA VAL A 31 -6.41 -22.43 4.86
C VAL A 31 -5.42 -21.50 5.56
N SER A 32 -4.24 -21.34 4.97
CA SER A 32 -3.26 -20.37 5.47
C SER A 32 -3.95 -19.02 5.60
N PRO A 33 -3.81 -18.34 6.74
CA PRO A 33 -4.44 -17.04 6.91
C PRO A 33 -3.95 -16.10 5.81
N ALA A 34 -4.89 -15.40 5.16
CA ALA A 34 -4.54 -14.43 4.12
C ALA A 34 -3.53 -13.40 4.66
N SER A 35 -2.52 -13.11 3.84
CA SER A 35 -1.51 -12.08 4.11
C SER A 35 -2.14 -10.69 4.23
N GLN A 36 -1.44 -9.76 4.86
CA GLN A 36 -1.91 -8.38 5.00
C GLN A 36 -2.13 -7.72 3.63
N THR A 37 -1.22 -7.99 2.68
CA THR A 37 -1.35 -7.49 1.29
C THR A 37 -2.61 -8.01 0.63
N GLU A 38 -2.94 -9.30 0.76
CA GLU A 38 -4.19 -9.86 0.20
C GLU A 38 -5.43 -9.23 0.83
N LYS A 39 -5.43 -9.00 2.16
CA LYS A 39 -6.55 -8.33 2.85
C LYS A 39 -6.74 -6.90 2.38
N VAL A 40 -5.64 -6.15 2.22
CA VAL A 40 -5.67 -4.78 1.69
C VAL A 40 -6.20 -4.78 0.25
N HIS A 41 -5.71 -5.67 -0.60
CA HIS A 41 -6.13 -5.78 -2.00
C HIS A 41 -7.61 -6.13 -2.10
N SER A 42 -8.08 -7.10 -1.32
CA SER A 42 -9.50 -7.48 -1.25
C SER A 42 -10.39 -6.31 -0.79
N SER A 43 -9.93 -5.52 0.19
CA SER A 43 -10.65 -4.34 0.66
C SER A 43 -10.73 -3.25 -0.42
N LEU A 44 -9.65 -3.04 -1.19
CA LEU A 44 -9.63 -2.10 -2.31
C LEU A 44 -10.52 -2.57 -3.47
N ASP A 45 -10.52 -3.88 -3.78
CA ASP A 45 -11.41 -4.48 -4.78
C ASP A 45 -12.88 -4.33 -4.39
N GLN A 46 -13.22 -4.48 -3.11
CA GLN A 46 -14.59 -4.27 -2.62
C GLN A 46 -15.04 -2.81 -2.80
N VAL A 47 -14.14 -1.84 -2.58
CA VAL A 47 -14.48 -0.41 -2.66
C VAL A 47 -14.47 0.11 -4.09
N PHE A 48 -13.48 -0.25 -4.89
CA PHE A 48 -13.28 0.32 -6.23
C PHE A 48 -13.74 -0.60 -7.36
N GLY A 49 -13.84 -1.91 -7.10
CA GLY A 49 -14.06 -2.95 -8.09
C GLY A 49 -12.73 -3.59 -8.50
N PRO A 50 -12.73 -4.89 -8.84
CA PRO A 50 -11.54 -5.61 -9.26
C PRO A 50 -10.92 -4.98 -10.51
N GLY A 51 -9.61 -4.75 -10.48
CA GLY A 51 -8.86 -4.15 -11.58
C GLY A 51 -9.15 -2.66 -11.84
N GLN A 52 -9.95 -2.00 -10.99
CA GLN A 52 -10.25 -0.56 -11.10
C GLN A 52 -9.27 0.33 -10.33
N TRP A 53 -8.23 -0.26 -9.76
CA TRP A 53 -7.17 0.43 -9.03
C TRP A 53 -5.83 -0.27 -9.28
N ARG A 54 -4.74 0.42 -8.97
CA ARG A 54 -3.37 -0.11 -9.13
C ARG A 54 -2.49 0.35 -7.98
N GLN A 55 -1.78 -0.57 -7.36
CA GLN A 55 -0.71 -0.25 -6.43
C GLN A 55 0.48 0.38 -7.17
N THR A 56 0.93 1.55 -6.72
CA THR A 56 2.15 2.20 -7.19
C THR A 56 3.32 1.98 -6.25
N SER A 57 3.06 1.82 -4.95
CA SER A 57 4.09 1.54 -3.94
C SER A 57 3.55 0.70 -2.78
N GLY A 58 4.44 -0.01 -2.11
CA GLY A 58 4.18 -0.83 -0.93
C GLY A 58 5.37 -0.74 0.01
N TYR A 59 5.90 -1.86 0.49
CA TYR A 59 7.10 -1.84 1.33
C TYR A 59 8.32 -1.27 0.58
N ARG A 60 9.05 -0.37 1.25
CA ARG A 60 10.29 0.25 0.79
C ARG A 60 11.35 0.14 1.88
N THR A 61 12.51 -0.43 1.54
CA THR A 61 13.67 -0.45 2.43
C THR A 61 14.11 0.97 2.78
N ARG A 62 14.77 1.16 3.93
CA ARG A 62 15.36 2.45 4.32
C ARG A 62 16.30 3.02 3.24
N ALA A 63 17.02 2.15 2.54
CA ALA A 63 17.92 2.55 1.45
C ALA A 63 17.17 3.15 0.26
N GLN A 64 16.02 2.56 -0.13
CA GLN A 64 15.14 3.10 -1.18
C GLN A 64 14.54 4.44 -0.77
N GLU A 65 14.04 4.57 0.46
CA GLU A 65 13.56 5.86 0.99
C GLU A 65 14.63 6.94 0.97
N ASN A 66 15.85 6.62 1.43
CA ASN A 66 16.96 7.57 1.40
C ASN A 66 17.34 7.95 -0.03
N ALA A 67 17.23 7.04 -1.00
CA ALA A 67 17.44 7.36 -2.41
C ALA A 67 16.36 8.32 -2.96
N LEU A 68 15.09 8.13 -2.59
CA LEU A 68 13.99 9.03 -2.96
C LEU A 68 14.20 10.44 -2.37
N ARG A 69 14.59 10.53 -1.09
CA ARG A 69 14.94 11.81 -0.46
C ARG A 69 16.06 12.53 -1.19
N ARG A 70 17.13 11.81 -1.57
CA ARG A 70 18.24 12.39 -2.35
C ARG A 70 17.80 12.90 -3.73
N ARG A 71 16.75 12.33 -4.31
CA ARG A 71 16.14 12.79 -5.58
C ARG A 71 15.17 13.96 -5.41
N GLY A 72 14.98 14.46 -4.19
CA GLY A 72 14.05 15.55 -3.91
C GLY A 72 12.58 15.15 -3.86
N ALA A 73 12.27 13.84 -3.74
CA ALA A 73 10.94 13.41 -3.36
C ALA A 73 10.73 13.82 -1.90
N GLY A 74 10.22 15.05 -1.70
CA GLY A 74 10.07 15.69 -0.39
C GLY A 74 8.94 15.12 0.48
N THR A 75 8.63 13.83 0.34
CA THR A 75 7.49 13.18 1.01
C THR A 75 7.76 12.89 2.49
N VAL A 76 9.03 12.70 2.88
CA VAL A 76 9.39 12.39 4.26
C VAL A 76 10.53 13.29 4.71
N ALA A 77 10.27 14.06 5.77
CA ALA A 77 11.27 14.95 6.35
C ALA A 77 12.54 14.20 6.77
N VAL A 78 13.69 14.89 6.73
CA VAL A 78 14.95 14.33 7.22
C VAL A 78 14.78 13.92 8.69
N GLY A 79 15.22 12.70 9.03
CA GLY A 79 15.04 12.14 10.37
C GLY A 79 13.66 11.55 10.64
N GLN A 80 12.77 11.44 9.65
CA GLN A 80 11.51 10.70 9.79
C GLN A 80 11.62 9.33 9.12
N VAL A 81 11.02 8.31 9.75
CA VAL A 81 10.86 6.99 9.15
C VAL A 81 9.58 6.99 8.33
N SER A 82 9.68 6.59 7.07
CA SER A 82 8.51 6.39 6.22
C SER A 82 7.73 5.18 6.66
N HIS A 83 6.40 5.25 6.67
CA HIS A 83 5.57 4.08 6.97
C HIS A 83 5.71 2.97 5.92
N HIS A 84 6.12 3.30 4.69
CA HIS A 84 6.53 2.30 3.70
C HIS A 84 7.76 1.49 4.15
N SER A 85 8.58 2.02 5.06
CA SER A 85 9.72 1.31 5.65
C SER A 85 9.42 0.56 6.94
N LEU A 86 8.16 0.52 7.37
CA LEU A 86 7.73 -0.26 8.52
C LEU A 86 7.08 -1.57 8.06
N GLY A 87 7.28 -2.63 8.86
CA GLY A 87 6.88 -3.99 8.51
C GLY A 87 7.88 -4.67 7.57
N GLY A 88 7.38 -5.43 6.61
CA GLY A 88 8.18 -6.13 5.60
C GLY A 88 7.44 -6.25 4.27
N PRO A 89 8.04 -6.89 3.25
CA PRO A 89 7.44 -7.05 1.92
C PRO A 89 6.03 -7.67 1.94
N ASP A 90 5.78 -8.60 2.86
CA ASP A 90 4.50 -9.32 2.97
C ASP A 90 3.49 -8.63 3.91
N ALA A 91 3.97 -7.68 4.72
CA ALA A 91 3.15 -6.86 5.61
C ALA A 91 3.57 -5.37 5.61
N PRO A 92 3.47 -4.65 4.46
CA PRO A 92 3.74 -3.22 4.40
C PRO A 92 2.78 -2.42 5.29
N GLN A 93 3.29 -1.51 6.11
CA GLN A 93 2.42 -0.60 6.90
C GLN A 93 1.90 0.60 6.10
N ALA A 94 2.29 0.73 4.83
CA ALA A 94 1.72 1.73 3.94
C ALA A 94 1.71 1.24 2.50
N TYR A 95 0.70 1.71 1.75
CA TYR A 95 0.53 1.46 0.33
C TYR A 95 0.22 2.78 -0.38
N ASP A 96 0.77 2.93 -1.59
CA ASP A 96 0.39 4.00 -2.49
C ASP A 96 -0.42 3.38 -3.63
N VAL A 97 -1.59 3.95 -3.93
CA VAL A 97 -2.52 3.42 -4.94
C VAL A 97 -3.08 4.52 -5.83
N VAL A 98 -3.39 4.17 -7.08
CA VAL A 98 -4.10 5.05 -8.01
C VAL A 98 -5.39 4.39 -8.47
N VAL A 99 -6.43 5.19 -8.69
CA VAL A 99 -7.73 4.75 -9.20
C VAL A 99 -7.97 5.46 -10.54
N PRO A 100 -7.70 4.81 -11.68
CA PRO A 100 -7.86 5.44 -12.99
C PRO A 100 -9.25 6.06 -13.18
N GLY A 101 -9.30 7.27 -13.76
CA GLY A 101 -10.55 8.00 -13.96
C GLY A 101 -11.16 8.63 -12.69
N MET A 102 -10.50 8.50 -11.52
CA MET A 102 -10.95 9.11 -10.27
C MET A 102 -9.86 9.99 -9.66
N SER A 103 -10.25 11.17 -9.15
CA SER A 103 -9.32 12.00 -8.38
C SER A 103 -9.00 11.36 -7.03
N GLN A 104 -7.79 11.59 -6.52
CA GLN A 104 -7.29 11.05 -5.25
C GLN A 104 -8.19 11.48 -4.10
N ALA A 105 -8.65 12.74 -4.10
CA ALA A 105 -9.57 13.26 -3.10
C ALA A 105 -10.91 12.49 -3.08
N ARG A 106 -11.49 12.22 -4.26
CA ARG A 106 -12.74 11.45 -4.37
C ARG A 106 -12.55 10.00 -3.95
N ALA A 107 -11.44 9.38 -4.36
CA ALA A 107 -11.11 8.02 -3.98
C ALA A 107 -10.88 7.90 -2.46
N ALA A 108 -10.26 8.91 -1.84
CA ALA A 108 -10.06 8.97 -0.38
C ALA A 108 -11.38 9.07 0.38
N ILE A 109 -12.31 9.90 -0.10
CA ILE A 109 -13.66 10.01 0.46
C ILE A 109 -14.38 8.67 0.37
N LYS A 110 -14.34 8.01 -0.80
CA LYS A 110 -14.99 6.71 -1.00
C LYS A 110 -14.45 5.63 -0.06
N LEU A 111 -13.13 5.55 0.12
CA LEU A 111 -12.50 4.61 1.06
C LEU A 111 -12.92 4.86 2.51
N ARG A 112 -12.91 6.13 2.95
CA ARG A 112 -13.33 6.48 4.32
C ARG A 112 -14.81 6.18 4.57
N GLN A 113 -15.67 6.43 3.57
CA GLN A 113 -17.10 6.14 3.66
C GLN A 113 -17.41 4.64 3.71
N ALA A 114 -16.57 3.81 3.10
CA ALA A 114 -16.72 2.36 3.11
C ALA A 114 -16.26 1.69 4.41
N ASP A 115 -15.64 2.45 5.33
CA ASP A 115 -15.04 1.94 6.58
C ASP A 115 -14.18 0.70 6.37
N ALA A 116 -13.35 0.73 5.32
CA ALA A 116 -12.62 -0.45 4.84
C ALA A 116 -11.41 -0.86 5.72
N GLY A 117 -11.42 -0.52 7.01
CA GLY A 117 -10.40 -0.95 7.97
C GLY A 117 -9.04 -0.23 7.85
N PHE A 118 -8.98 0.90 7.16
CA PHE A 118 -7.79 1.76 7.07
C PHE A 118 -7.75 2.78 8.20
N THR A 119 -6.62 2.91 8.90
CA THR A 119 -6.42 3.92 9.96
C THR A 119 -6.13 5.30 9.37
N ARG A 120 -5.52 5.34 8.17
CA ARG A 120 -5.17 6.58 7.49
C ARG A 120 -5.39 6.45 5.99
N VAL A 121 -5.98 7.48 5.40
CA VAL A 121 -6.22 7.61 3.96
C VAL A 121 -5.97 9.06 3.56
N LEU A 122 -4.87 9.32 2.84
CA LEU A 122 -4.50 10.65 2.37
C LEU A 122 -4.55 10.71 0.83
N ALA A 123 -5.09 11.80 0.30
CA ALA A 123 -4.94 12.14 -1.10
C ALA A 123 -3.65 12.95 -1.25
N GLU A 124 -2.61 12.34 -1.80
CA GLU A 124 -1.32 13.00 -1.99
C GLU A 124 -1.23 13.65 -3.37
N ALA A 125 -0.61 14.83 -3.40
CA ALA A 125 -0.22 15.46 -4.65
C ALA A 125 0.90 14.65 -5.32
N ALA A 126 1.20 14.96 -6.59
CA ALA A 126 2.31 14.31 -7.28
C ALA A 126 3.62 14.55 -6.52
N HIS A 127 4.34 13.46 -6.24
CA HIS A 127 5.74 13.50 -5.83
C HIS A 127 6.58 12.70 -6.81
N GLY A 128 7.58 13.35 -7.41
CA GLY A 128 8.42 12.73 -8.44
C GLY A 128 7.62 12.16 -9.63
N PRO A 129 8.05 11.02 -10.21
CA PRO A 129 7.44 10.43 -11.40
C PRO A 129 6.17 9.61 -11.11
N GLU A 130 5.82 9.40 -9.84
CA GLU A 130 4.73 8.51 -9.43
C GLU A 130 3.34 9.16 -9.66
N GLY A 131 3.31 10.47 -9.87
CA GLY A 131 2.08 11.24 -10.07
C GLY A 131 1.23 11.28 -8.79
N PRO A 132 0.04 11.92 -8.83
CA PRO A 132 -0.83 11.99 -7.66
C PRO A 132 -1.43 10.61 -7.34
N HIS A 133 -1.45 10.23 -6.07
CA HIS A 133 -1.96 8.92 -5.60
C HIS A 133 -2.62 9.04 -4.21
N LEU A 134 -3.22 7.93 -3.79
CA LEU A 134 -3.71 7.70 -2.45
C LEU A 134 -2.63 7.03 -1.62
N HIS A 135 -2.28 7.63 -0.49
CA HIS A 135 -1.53 6.96 0.56
C HIS A 135 -2.49 6.34 1.56
N ILE A 136 -2.35 5.05 1.83
CA ILE A 136 -3.20 4.31 2.78
C ILE A 136 -2.38 3.53 3.79
N GLU A 137 -2.83 3.55 5.04
CA GLU A 137 -2.26 2.78 6.14
C GLU A 137 -3.32 1.79 6.65
N PRO A 138 -3.03 0.47 6.62
CA PRO A 138 -3.96 -0.53 7.13
C PRO A 138 -4.08 -0.42 8.65
N GLY A 139 -5.31 -0.54 9.15
CA GLY A 139 -5.59 -0.65 10.57
C GLY A 139 -5.38 -2.06 11.11
N ALA A 140 -5.62 -2.22 12.42
CA ALA A 140 -5.43 -3.49 13.12
C ALA A 140 -6.24 -4.65 12.52
N ALA A 141 -7.43 -4.38 11.97
CA ALA A 141 -8.27 -5.40 11.33
C ALA A 141 -7.65 -6.00 10.06
N LEU A 142 -6.85 -5.20 9.34
CA LEU A 142 -6.15 -5.61 8.13
C LEU A 142 -4.74 -6.13 8.41
N ALA A 143 -4.16 -5.79 9.56
CA ALA A 143 -2.84 -6.22 9.94
C ALA A 143 -2.78 -7.74 10.19
N VAL A 144 -1.70 -8.39 9.73
CA VAL A 144 -1.45 -9.82 9.99
C VAL A 144 -0.11 -9.97 10.68
N GLY A 145 -0.11 -10.59 11.86
CA GLY A 145 1.09 -11.12 12.51
C GLY A 145 2.27 -10.14 12.61
N GLN A 146 2.12 -9.01 13.31
CA GLN A 146 3.23 -8.09 13.61
C GLN A 146 4.38 -8.72 14.43
N ALA A 147 4.21 -9.94 14.95
CA ALA A 147 5.00 -10.46 16.06
C ALA A 147 6.37 -11.09 15.69
N ALA A 148 6.73 -11.30 14.41
CA ALA A 148 7.89 -12.15 14.10
C ALA A 148 8.96 -11.58 13.14
N ALA A 149 8.72 -10.50 12.40
CA ALA A 149 9.66 -10.04 11.36
C ALA A 149 10.46 -8.77 11.73
N ALA A 150 10.35 -8.28 12.96
CA ALA A 150 11.20 -7.20 13.46
C ALA A 150 12.54 -7.77 13.98
N GLU A 151 13.25 -8.55 13.17
CA GLU A 151 14.66 -8.81 13.44
C GLU A 151 15.47 -7.59 12.98
N ALA A 152 16.16 -7.00 13.96
CA ALA A 152 16.47 -5.60 14.03
C ALA A 152 17.74 -5.22 13.25
N ALA A 153 17.61 -4.31 12.28
CA ALA A 153 18.67 -3.32 12.10
C ALA A 153 18.65 -2.39 13.32
N PRO A 154 19.79 -2.16 14.02
CA PRO A 154 19.79 -1.38 15.25
C PRO A 154 19.17 0.02 15.03
N PRO A 155 18.37 0.53 15.98
CA PRO A 155 17.80 1.85 15.88
C PRO A 155 18.91 2.90 16.07
N GLU A 156 19.23 3.63 14.99
CA GLU A 156 19.90 4.92 15.12
C GLU A 156 18.99 5.85 15.95
N PRO A 157 19.48 6.48 17.03
CA PRO A 157 18.66 7.32 17.89
C PRO A 157 18.15 8.53 17.11
N THR A 158 16.85 8.58 16.83
CA THR A 158 16.24 9.70 16.11
C THR A 158 15.23 10.41 17.00
N ILE A 159 15.51 11.69 17.29
CA ILE A 159 14.69 12.59 18.10
C ILE A 159 13.41 12.93 17.33
N TYR A 160 12.24 12.69 17.94
CA TYR A 160 10.93 13.01 17.36
C TYR A 160 10.58 14.50 17.58
N LEU A 161 10.51 15.30 16.51
CA LEU A 161 9.93 16.64 16.51
C LEU A 161 8.74 16.67 15.55
N ARG A 162 7.52 16.85 16.08
CA ARG A 162 6.28 17.06 15.30
C ARG A 162 6.31 18.45 14.67
N ILE A 163 6.12 18.56 13.35
CA ILE A 163 5.73 19.82 12.70
C ILE A 163 4.38 19.60 12.02
N ALA A 164 3.36 20.31 12.50
CA ALA A 164 2.07 20.44 11.84
C ALA A 164 2.14 21.57 10.79
N ASP A 165 1.42 21.40 9.68
CA ASP A 165 0.97 22.45 8.75
C ASP A 165 1.94 23.06 7.73
N GLY A 166 3.01 22.35 7.31
CA GLY A 166 3.69 22.66 6.03
C GLY A 166 4.31 24.08 5.90
N ARG A 167 4.26 24.90 6.94
CA ARG A 167 5.00 26.14 7.08
C ARG A 167 6.28 25.83 7.84
N ARG A 168 7.43 26.26 7.31
CA ARG A 168 8.69 26.23 8.05
C ARG A 168 8.45 26.86 9.43
N ASN A 169 8.82 26.14 10.48
CA ASN A 169 8.84 26.68 11.83
C ASN A 169 9.75 27.94 11.85
N PRO A 170 9.24 29.15 12.14
CA PRO A 170 10.03 30.37 12.18
C PRO A 170 11.11 30.37 13.26
N GLU A 171 11.03 29.45 14.24
CA GLU A 171 12.04 29.33 15.31
C GLU A 171 13.35 28.66 14.85
N ILE A 172 13.38 28.04 13.66
CA ILE A 172 14.62 27.49 13.09
C ILE A 172 15.50 28.60 12.46
N GLY A 173 14.96 29.82 12.29
CA GLY A 173 15.71 30.98 11.80
C GLY A 173 16.53 31.73 12.85
N SER A 174 16.28 31.54 14.15
CA SER A 174 16.84 32.41 15.21
C SER A 174 17.88 31.73 16.12
N ALA A 175 18.09 30.41 16.02
CA ALA A 175 19.04 29.70 16.88
C ALA A 175 20.52 29.79 16.44
N ARG A 176 20.85 30.41 15.30
CA ARG A 176 22.25 30.58 14.82
C ARG A 176 22.88 31.95 15.13
N HIS A 177 22.31 32.75 16.06
CA HIS A 177 22.87 34.06 16.41
C HIS A 177 23.10 34.34 17.90
N ARG A 178 23.08 33.33 18.78
CA ARG A 178 23.51 33.49 20.19
C ARG A 178 24.61 32.50 20.58
N ARG A 179 25.73 32.51 19.84
CA ARG A 179 26.99 31.89 20.29
C ARG A 179 28.22 32.70 19.86
N ALA A 180 28.13 34.03 19.95
CA ALA A 180 29.25 34.94 19.68
C ALA A 180 29.37 36.10 20.69
N SER A 181 28.72 36.02 21.85
CA SER A 181 28.81 37.06 22.89
C SER A 181 28.74 36.47 24.29
N ARG A 182 29.76 35.70 24.65
CA ARG A 182 30.22 35.54 26.04
C ARG A 182 31.62 34.93 26.05
N ALA A 183 32.62 35.80 25.99
CA ALA A 183 33.92 35.56 26.57
C ALA A 183 34.15 36.69 27.61
N PRO A 184 34.81 36.39 28.74
CA PRO A 184 35.07 37.35 29.82
C PRO A 184 35.97 38.51 29.38
#